data_AF-A0A7X8FUR9-F1
#
_entry.id   AF-A0A7X8FUR9-F1
#
_cell.length_a   1.000
_cell.length_b   1.000
_cell.length_c   1.000
_cell.angle_alpha   90.00
_cell.angle_beta   90.00
_cell.angle_gamma   90.00
#
_symmetry.space_group_name_H-M   'P 1'
#
loop_
_entity.id
_entity.type
_entity.pdbx_description
1 polymer ?
#
loop_
_entity_poly.entity_id
_entity_poly.type
_entity_poly.pdbx_seq_one_letter_code
_entity_poly.pdbx_strand_id
1 'polypeptide(L)'
;MNYLYPEMIFVVAALNELIEIYMTKNSKPKIDYRGALNKNIIWDTHIATLRVFQAAFSTCVRETLPPATYTRWLNTINDRYTSVLRICGHYLDYINLEYLKLDREKRLKKLTSISKSIVEYIHDPVHERMNRDLKLAAEHYGCSPSELRMRDLEYPEDIEW
;
A
#
# COMPACT_ATOMS: atom_id res chain seq x y z
N MET A 1 -2.18 21.80 3.96
CA MET A 1 -2.71 20.72 3.11
C MET A 1 -2.27 19.37 3.64
N ASN A 2 -3.24 18.48 3.88
CA ASN A 2 -3.03 17.14 4.41
C ASN A 2 -3.27 16.13 3.29
N TYR A 3 -2.21 15.56 2.75
CA TYR A 3 -2.29 14.53 1.72
C TYR A 3 -1.95 13.19 2.34
N LEU A 4 -2.78 12.17 2.11
CA LEU A 4 -2.53 10.81 2.59
C LEU A 4 -1.73 10.01 1.55
N TYR A 5 -0.50 10.45 1.26
CA TYR A 5 0.41 9.69 0.41
C TYR A 5 0.65 8.25 0.88
N PRO A 6 0.78 7.95 2.18
CA PRO A 6 0.94 6.56 2.61
C PRO A 6 -0.26 5.69 2.23
N GLU A 7 -1.49 6.18 2.42
CA GLU A 7 -2.72 5.51 1.97
C GLU A 7 -2.68 5.23 0.46
N MET A 8 -2.32 6.23 -0.34
CA MET A 8 -2.23 6.07 -1.80
C MET A 8 -1.18 5.04 -2.23
N ILE A 9 -0.02 5.01 -1.54
CA ILE A 9 1.01 3.99 -1.77
C ILE A 9 0.48 2.60 -1.45
N PHE A 10 -0.20 2.43 -0.31
CA PHE A 10 -0.84 1.18 0.05
C PHE A 10 -1.86 0.75 -1.01
N VAL A 11 -2.75 1.65 -1.45
CA VAL A 11 -3.74 1.36 -2.49
C VAL A 11 -3.07 0.89 -3.78
N VAL A 12 -2.05 1.61 -4.27
CA VAL A 12 -1.34 1.22 -5.50
C VAL A 12 -0.65 -0.14 -5.36
N ALA A 13 -0.07 -0.45 -4.20
CA ALA A 13 0.51 -1.76 -3.93
C ALA A 13 -0.57 -2.86 -3.85
N ALA A 14 -1.69 -2.60 -3.17
CA ALA A 14 -2.81 -3.54 -3.07
C ALA A 14 -3.44 -3.83 -4.44
N LEU A 15 -3.49 -2.82 -5.33
CA LEU A 15 -3.95 -3.01 -6.70
C LEU A 15 -3.04 -3.92 -7.52
N ASN A 16 -1.73 -3.95 -7.27
CA ASN A 16 -0.85 -4.94 -7.90
C ASN A 16 -1.25 -6.36 -7.51
N GLU A 17 -1.46 -6.62 -6.22
CA GLU A 17 -1.90 -7.94 -5.75
C GLU A 17 -3.30 -8.29 -6.27
N LEU A 18 -4.22 -7.33 -6.31
CA LEU A 18 -5.56 -7.54 -6.86
C LEU A 18 -5.49 -7.95 -8.33
N ILE A 19 -4.65 -7.28 -9.13
CA ILE A 19 -4.43 -7.62 -10.54
C ILE A 19 -3.88 -9.05 -10.65
N GLU A 20 -2.88 -9.42 -9.85
CA GLU A 20 -2.33 -10.79 -9.86
C GLU A 20 -3.39 -11.85 -9.53
N ILE A 21 -4.14 -11.65 -8.43
CA ILE A 21 -5.22 -12.55 -8.01
C ILE A 21 -6.28 -12.67 -9.11
N TYR A 22 -6.67 -11.55 -9.71
CA TYR A 22 -7.65 -11.51 -10.78
C TYR A 22 -7.15 -12.25 -12.03
N MET A 23 -5.89 -12.03 -12.42
CA MET A 23 -5.27 -12.71 -13.55
C MET A 23 -5.19 -14.21 -13.34
N THR A 24 -4.77 -14.68 -12.16
CA THR A 24 -4.72 -16.12 -11.85
C THR A 24 -6.11 -16.77 -11.89
N LYS A 25 -7.15 -16.06 -11.44
CA LYS A 25 -8.53 -16.58 -11.46
C LYS A 25 -9.10 -16.68 -12.88
N ASN A 26 -8.75 -15.73 -13.75
CA ASN A 26 -9.34 -15.62 -15.10
C ASN A 26 -8.48 -16.21 -16.22
N SER A 27 -7.20 -16.49 -15.97
CA SER A 27 -6.34 -17.21 -16.91
C SER A 27 -6.83 -18.65 -17.04
N LYS A 28 -7.17 -19.07 -18.27
CA LYS A 28 -7.44 -20.47 -18.62
C LYS A 28 -6.33 -20.97 -19.55
N PRO A 29 -5.57 -22.03 -19.19
CA PRO A 29 -5.54 -22.75 -17.91
C PRO A 29 -5.05 -21.87 -16.74
N LYS A 30 -5.36 -22.26 -15.49
CA LYS A 30 -5.07 -21.49 -14.26
C LYS A 30 -3.59 -21.17 -14.04
N ILE A 31 -2.70 -21.90 -14.70
CA ILE A 31 -1.26 -21.63 -14.72
C ILE A 31 -0.93 -21.16 -16.14
N ASP A 32 -0.72 -19.87 -16.31
CA ASP A 32 -0.23 -19.29 -17.56
C ASP A 32 1.03 -18.45 -17.32
N TYR A 33 2.12 -18.86 -17.94
CA TYR A 33 3.41 -18.17 -17.93
C TYR A 33 3.39 -16.86 -18.73
N ARG A 34 2.36 -16.62 -19.56
CA ARG A 34 2.21 -15.38 -20.32
C ARG A 34 1.66 -14.23 -19.48
N GLY A 35 1.10 -14.49 -18.29
CA GLY A 35 0.60 -13.49 -17.37
C GLY A 35 -0.34 -12.49 -18.07
N ALA A 36 0.05 -11.21 -18.10
CA ALA A 36 -0.76 -10.14 -18.69
C ALA A 36 -0.98 -10.30 -20.20
N LEU A 37 -0.19 -11.14 -20.88
CA LEU A 37 -0.33 -11.45 -22.30
C LEU A 37 -1.19 -12.69 -22.58
N ASN A 38 -1.85 -13.27 -21.56
CA ASN A 38 -2.86 -14.30 -21.75
C ASN A 38 -4.02 -13.75 -22.60
N LYS A 39 -4.54 -14.55 -23.54
CA LYS A 39 -5.62 -14.12 -24.46
C LYS A 39 -6.92 -13.67 -23.78
N ASN A 40 -7.18 -14.11 -22.56
CA ASN A 40 -8.35 -13.73 -21.77
C ASN A 40 -8.09 -12.50 -20.88
N ILE A 41 -6.82 -12.04 -20.79
CA ILE A 41 -6.36 -10.98 -19.89
C ILE A 41 -5.87 -9.75 -20.67
N ILE A 42 -5.25 -9.95 -21.82
CA ILE A 42 -4.50 -8.92 -22.57
C ILE A 42 -5.31 -7.65 -22.88
N TRP A 43 -6.63 -7.77 -23.03
CA TRP A 43 -7.55 -6.65 -23.28
C TRP A 43 -8.58 -6.46 -22.17
N ASP A 44 -8.28 -6.92 -20.96
CA ASP A 44 -9.18 -6.77 -19.81
C ASP A 44 -9.30 -5.29 -19.39
N THR A 45 -10.52 -4.77 -19.42
CA THR A 45 -10.81 -3.37 -19.14
C THR A 45 -10.64 -3.00 -17.67
N HIS A 46 -10.82 -3.94 -16.74
CA HIS A 46 -10.59 -3.71 -15.32
C HIS A 46 -9.11 -3.51 -15.05
N ILE A 47 -8.25 -4.40 -15.56
CA ILE A 47 -6.80 -4.26 -15.42
C ILE A 47 -6.31 -2.97 -16.09
N ALA A 48 -6.78 -2.65 -17.29
CA ALA A 48 -6.42 -1.42 -17.98
C ALA A 48 -6.77 -0.17 -17.15
N THR A 49 -7.98 -0.13 -16.59
CA THR A 49 -8.45 0.99 -15.75
C THR A 49 -7.57 1.16 -14.51
N LEU A 50 -7.27 0.06 -13.81
CA LEU A 50 -6.40 0.10 -12.62
C LEU A 50 -4.98 0.56 -12.99
N ARG A 51 -4.43 0.09 -14.11
CA ARG A 51 -3.10 0.48 -14.58
C ARG A 51 -3.03 1.96 -14.99
N VAL A 52 -4.08 2.51 -15.58
CA VAL A 52 -4.16 3.96 -15.87
C VAL A 52 -4.11 4.78 -14.57
N PHE A 53 -4.86 4.37 -13.55
CA PHE A 53 -4.83 5.02 -12.24
C PHE A 53 -3.42 4.94 -11.60
N GLN A 54 -2.82 3.75 -11.55
CA GLN A 54 -1.47 3.55 -11.02
C GLN A 54 -0.42 4.37 -11.80
N ALA A 55 -0.57 4.49 -13.12
CA ALA A 55 0.33 5.30 -13.96
C ALA A 55 0.20 6.81 -13.70
N ALA A 56 -1.01 7.29 -13.44
CA ALA A 56 -1.23 8.69 -13.05
C ALA A 56 -0.51 9.00 -11.73
N PHE A 57 -0.70 8.17 -10.70
CA PHE A 57 0.00 8.33 -9.42
C PHE A 57 1.53 8.25 -9.58
N SER A 58 2.01 7.25 -10.32
CA SER A 58 3.44 7.07 -10.58
C SER A 58 4.05 8.28 -11.31
N THR A 59 3.31 8.92 -12.21
CA THR A 59 3.72 10.16 -12.87
C THR A 59 3.90 11.30 -11.87
N CYS A 60 2.97 11.49 -10.94
CA CYS A 60 3.12 12.48 -9.87
C CYS A 60 4.35 12.21 -8.99
N VAL A 61 4.61 10.94 -8.65
CA VAL A 61 5.79 10.57 -7.86
C VAL A 61 7.09 10.83 -8.63
N ARG A 62 7.12 10.55 -9.94
CA ARG A 62 8.26 10.83 -10.82
C ARG A 62 8.61 12.31 -10.90
N GLU A 63 7.59 13.18 -10.93
CA GLU A 63 7.79 14.64 -10.93
C GLU A 63 8.26 15.18 -9.57
N THR A 64 8.01 14.41 -8.51
CA THR A 64 8.34 14.79 -7.13
C THR A 64 9.75 14.35 -6.72
N LEU A 65 10.21 13.19 -7.19
CA LEU A 65 11.48 12.58 -6.77
C LEU A 65 12.59 12.79 -7.81
N PRO A 66 13.87 12.94 -7.38
CA PRO A 66 15.00 12.88 -8.31
C PRO A 66 15.02 11.55 -9.10
N PRO A 67 15.45 11.54 -10.38
CA PRO A 67 15.35 10.36 -11.24
C PRO A 67 15.90 9.06 -10.62
N ALA A 68 17.09 9.11 -10.00
CA ALA A 68 17.68 7.94 -9.36
C ALA A 68 16.88 7.43 -8.14
N THR A 69 16.22 8.34 -7.42
CA THR A 69 15.37 8.01 -6.27
C THR A 69 14.03 7.45 -6.74
N TYR A 70 13.45 8.00 -7.80
CA TYR A 70 12.25 7.45 -8.45
C TYR A 70 12.48 6.01 -8.93
N THR A 71 13.59 5.74 -9.64
CA THR A 71 13.91 4.36 -10.09
C THR A 71 14.00 3.38 -8.93
N ARG A 72 14.66 3.76 -7.83
CA ARG A 72 14.75 2.92 -6.63
C ARG A 72 13.37 2.71 -5.99
N TRP A 73 12.58 3.76 -5.85
CA TRP A 73 11.23 3.68 -5.31
C TRP A 73 10.33 2.75 -6.13
N LEU A 74 10.37 2.89 -7.46
CA LEU A 74 9.60 2.06 -8.38
C LEU A 74 9.97 0.58 -8.26
N ASN A 75 11.26 0.27 -8.12
CA ASN A 75 11.72 -1.10 -7.89
C ASN A 75 11.24 -1.63 -6.53
N THR A 76 11.32 -0.83 -5.47
CA THR A 76 10.88 -1.24 -4.12
C THR A 76 9.39 -1.59 -4.07
N ILE A 77 8.50 -0.74 -4.60
CA ILE A 77 7.05 -0.96 -4.50
C ILE A 77 6.53 -2.08 -5.42
N ASN A 78 7.34 -2.56 -6.36
CA ASN A 78 7.00 -3.61 -7.32
C ASN A 78 7.93 -4.83 -7.18
N ASP A 79 8.67 -4.95 -6.07
CA ASP A 79 9.54 -6.09 -5.85
C ASP A 79 8.70 -7.34 -5.56
N ARG A 80 9.11 -8.47 -6.13
CA ARG A 80 8.39 -9.75 -6.04
C ARG A 80 8.27 -10.32 -4.63
N TYR A 81 9.07 -9.83 -3.68
CA TYR A 81 9.07 -10.25 -2.29
C TYR A 81 8.29 -9.29 -1.39
N THR A 82 7.72 -8.23 -1.97
CA THR A 82 6.87 -7.29 -1.24
C THR A 82 5.41 -7.69 -1.32
N SER A 83 4.65 -7.37 -0.27
CA SER A 83 3.24 -7.67 -0.18
C SER A 83 2.58 -6.69 0.78
N VAL A 84 1.27 -6.49 0.63
CA VAL A 84 0.42 -5.73 1.55
C VAL A 84 -0.80 -6.54 2.02
N LEU A 85 -0.98 -7.78 1.56
CA LEU A 85 -2.18 -8.61 1.83
C LEU A 85 -2.55 -8.76 3.31
N ARG A 86 -1.56 -8.81 4.21
CA ARG A 86 -1.76 -9.04 5.65
C ARG A 86 -1.29 -7.87 6.51
N ILE A 87 -1.08 -6.71 5.91
CA ILE A 87 -0.85 -5.49 6.68
C ILE A 87 -2.10 -5.22 7.54
N CYS A 88 -1.91 -4.83 8.80
CA CYS A 88 -3.06 -4.48 9.64
C CYS A 88 -3.43 -3.01 9.40
N GLY A 89 -4.74 -2.71 9.33
CA GLY A 89 -5.24 -1.34 9.09
C GLY A 89 -4.68 -0.35 10.10
N HIS A 90 -4.58 -0.73 11.38
CA HIS A 90 -4.00 0.09 12.44
C HIS A 90 -2.57 0.55 12.14
N TYR A 91 -1.76 -0.30 11.52
CA TYR A 91 -0.39 0.09 11.19
C TYR A 91 -0.35 1.10 10.04
N LEU A 92 -1.26 0.97 9.08
CA LEU A 92 -1.43 1.98 8.04
C LEU A 92 -1.92 3.31 8.62
N ASP A 93 -2.88 3.26 9.55
CA ASP A 93 -3.36 4.44 10.28
C ASP A 93 -2.22 5.13 11.04
N TYR A 94 -1.38 4.35 11.72
CA TYR A 94 -0.19 4.84 12.40
C TYR A 94 0.77 5.54 11.43
N ILE A 95 1.10 4.93 10.29
CA ILE A 95 1.95 5.54 9.26
C ILE A 95 1.34 6.84 8.75
N ASN A 96 0.04 6.86 8.45
CA ASN A 96 -0.69 8.02 7.98
C ASN A 96 -0.60 9.18 8.99
N LEU A 97 -0.87 8.91 10.26
CA LEU A 97 -0.77 9.93 11.31
C LEU A 97 0.66 10.45 11.50
N GLU A 98 1.66 9.56 11.53
CA GLU A 98 3.07 9.97 11.63
C GLU A 98 3.48 10.84 10.43
N TYR A 99 2.97 10.53 9.24
CA TYR A 99 3.19 11.35 8.04
C TYR A 99 2.53 12.72 8.14
N LEU A 100 1.31 12.79 8.65
CA LEU A 100 0.57 14.04 8.79
C LEU A 100 1.22 15.00 9.79
N LYS A 101 1.93 14.50 10.81
CA LYS A 101 2.70 15.32 11.76
C LYS A 101 3.91 16.04 11.12
N LEU A 102 4.36 15.60 9.95
CA LEU A 102 5.51 16.17 9.27
C LEU A 102 5.16 17.45 8.51
N ASP A 103 6.10 18.38 8.44
CA ASP A 103 6.04 19.49 7.51
C ASP A 103 6.22 19.03 6.05
N ARG A 104 5.87 19.90 5.10
CA ARG A 104 5.88 19.60 3.66
C ARG A 104 7.25 19.10 3.17
N GLU A 105 8.34 19.69 3.63
CA GLU A 105 9.69 19.32 3.18
C GLU A 105 10.07 17.92 3.69
N LYS A 106 9.78 17.63 4.96
CA LYS A 106 10.00 16.30 5.55
C LYS A 106 9.12 15.24 4.91
N ARG A 107 7.86 15.55 4.61
CA ARG A 107 6.93 14.66 3.89
C ARG A 107 7.51 14.18 2.57
N LEU A 108 8.09 15.08 1.77
CA LEU A 108 8.73 14.73 0.50
C LEU A 108 9.93 13.80 0.68
N LYS A 109 10.79 14.10 1.67
CA LYS A 109 11.96 13.26 1.97
C LYS A 109 11.61 11.88 2.52
N LYS A 110 10.42 11.71 3.10
CA LYS A 110 9.94 10.47 3.72
C LYS A 110 9.21 9.53 2.78
N LEU A 111 8.86 9.96 1.56
CA LEU A 111 8.06 9.17 0.62
C LEU A 111 8.65 7.77 0.38
N THR A 112 9.96 7.69 0.09
CA THR A 112 10.64 6.41 -0.16
C THR A 112 10.69 5.53 1.08
N SER A 113 11.00 6.09 2.25
CA SER A 113 11.06 5.30 3.50
C SER A 113 9.69 4.77 3.90
N ILE A 114 8.63 5.56 3.74
CA ILE A 114 7.26 5.15 4.06
C ILE A 114 6.80 4.07 3.09
N SER A 115 7.08 4.22 1.80
CA SER A 115 6.76 3.20 0.81
C SER A 115 7.37 1.86 1.19
N LYS A 116 8.64 1.88 1.63
CA LYS A 116 9.33 0.69 2.12
C LYS A 116 8.66 0.10 3.37
N SER A 117 8.32 0.91 4.37
CA SER A 117 7.61 0.47 5.57
C SER A 117 6.25 -0.18 5.28
N ILE A 118 5.57 0.24 4.21
CA ILE A 118 4.29 -0.34 3.77
C ILE A 118 4.50 -1.68 3.07
N VAL A 119 5.36 -1.73 2.05
CA VAL A 119 5.48 -2.93 1.18
C VAL A 119 6.38 -4.02 1.78
N GLU A 120 7.24 -3.65 2.74
CA GLU A 120 8.08 -4.56 3.54
C GLU A 120 7.58 -4.66 4.99
N TYR A 121 6.31 -4.37 5.27
CA TYR A 121 5.75 -4.29 6.62
C TYR A 121 6.04 -5.52 7.50
N ILE A 122 6.17 -6.70 6.90
CA ILE A 122 6.49 -7.97 7.58
C ILE A 122 7.83 -7.94 8.32
N HIS A 123 8.73 -7.02 7.94
CA HIS A 123 10.04 -6.82 8.54
C HIS A 123 10.07 -5.59 9.46
N ASP A 124 8.96 -4.86 9.58
CA ASP A 124 8.88 -3.69 10.45
C ASP A 124 8.53 -4.11 11.88
N PRO A 125 9.41 -3.87 12.87
CA PRO A 125 9.16 -4.26 14.26
C PRO A 125 7.98 -3.52 14.89
N VAL A 126 7.60 -2.35 14.37
CA VAL A 126 6.41 -1.61 14.82
C VAL A 126 5.14 -2.34 14.39
N HIS A 127 5.07 -2.78 13.12
CA HIS A 127 3.95 -3.59 12.63
C HIS A 127 3.85 -4.89 13.44
N GLU A 128 4.98 -5.59 13.63
CA GLU A 128 5.00 -6.88 14.31
C GLU A 128 4.47 -6.74 15.75
N ARG A 129 4.94 -5.74 16.49
CA ARG A 129 4.46 -5.45 17.85
C ARG A 129 2.97 -5.12 17.86
N MET A 130 2.54 -4.20 17.01
CA MET A 130 1.15 -3.77 16.94
C MET A 130 0.22 -4.94 16.61
N ASN A 131 0.59 -5.79 15.66
CA ASN A 131 -0.19 -6.96 15.29
C ASN A 131 -0.29 -7.99 16.43
N ARG A 132 0.76 -8.15 17.24
CA ARG A 132 0.69 -8.99 18.46
C ARG A 132 -0.25 -8.39 19.49
N ASP A 133 -0.11 -7.10 19.79
CA ASP A 133 -0.90 -6.42 20.82
C ASP A 133 -2.39 -6.39 20.44
N LEU A 134 -2.71 -6.16 19.16
CA LEU A 134 -4.07 -6.23 18.64
C LEU A 134 -4.68 -7.63 18.77
N LYS A 135 -3.91 -8.69 18.52
CA LYS A 135 -4.41 -10.06 18.69
C LYS A 135 -4.72 -10.37 20.15
N LEU A 136 -3.83 -9.99 21.06
CA LEU A 136 -4.04 -10.18 22.50
C LEU A 136 -5.26 -9.40 23.00
N ALA A 137 -5.42 -8.14 22.56
CA ALA A 137 -6.59 -7.34 22.90
C ALA A 137 -7.89 -7.93 22.30
N ALA A 138 -7.86 -8.36 21.05
CA ALA A 138 -9.01 -8.96 20.37
C ALA A 138 -9.48 -10.23 21.08
N GLU A 139 -8.54 -11.08 21.52
CA GLU A 139 -8.83 -12.27 22.33
C GLU A 139 -9.45 -11.88 23.69
N HIS A 140 -8.88 -10.87 24.37
CA HIS A 140 -9.40 -10.40 25.66
C HIS A 140 -10.83 -9.85 25.56
N TYR A 141 -11.14 -9.10 24.49
CA TYR A 141 -12.46 -8.49 24.27
C TYR A 141 -13.43 -9.36 23.47
N GLY A 142 -13.01 -10.53 22.98
CA GLY A 142 -13.84 -11.43 22.19
C GLY A 142 -14.30 -10.84 20.85
N CYS A 143 -13.50 -9.98 20.22
CA CYS A 143 -13.81 -9.33 18.95
C CYS A 143 -12.74 -9.60 17.88
N SER A 144 -12.96 -9.17 16.65
CA SER A 144 -11.92 -9.15 15.61
C SER A 144 -10.89 -8.06 15.90
N PRO A 145 -9.59 -8.26 15.59
CA PRO A 145 -8.59 -7.21 15.64
C PRO A 145 -8.97 -5.94 14.86
N SER A 146 -9.72 -6.08 13.76
CA SER A 146 -10.18 -4.96 12.93
C SER A 146 -11.24 -4.06 13.60
N GLU A 147 -11.92 -4.58 14.62
CA GLU A 147 -12.94 -3.85 15.38
C GLU A 147 -12.33 -3.00 16.49
N LEU A 148 -11.10 -3.31 16.90
CA LEU A 148 -10.36 -2.49 17.85
C LEU A 148 -10.10 -1.10 17.26
N ARG A 149 -10.11 -0.09 18.13
CA ARG A 149 -9.77 1.29 17.80
C ARG A 149 -8.68 1.74 18.74
N MET A 150 -7.65 2.42 18.24
CA MET A 150 -6.66 3.04 19.14
C MET A 150 -7.28 4.33 19.68
N ARG A 151 -7.14 4.55 20.98
CA ARG A 151 -7.81 5.63 21.70
C ARG A 151 -7.39 7.03 21.22
N ASP A 152 -6.14 7.17 20.78
CA ASP A 152 -5.53 8.46 20.42
C ASP A 152 -5.43 8.66 18.88
N LEU A 153 -6.30 8.00 18.11
CA LEU A 153 -6.40 8.18 16.66
C LEU A 153 -7.44 9.24 16.32
N GLU A 154 -6.96 10.47 16.09
CA GLU A 154 -7.76 11.53 15.48
C GLU A 154 -7.11 11.95 14.17
N TYR A 155 -7.79 11.66 13.06
CA TYR A 155 -7.45 12.26 11.78
C TYR A 155 -7.90 13.72 11.76
N PRO A 156 -7.18 14.61 11.05
CA PRO A 156 -7.66 15.97 10.81
C PRO A 156 -9.02 15.96 10.11
N GLU A 157 -9.88 16.94 10.42
CA GLU A 157 -11.20 17.09 9.80
C GLU A 157 -11.10 17.24 8.27
N ASP A 158 -10.06 17.92 7.79
CA ASP A 158 -9.82 18.18 6.37
C ASP A 158 -8.64 17.34 5.82
N ILE A 159 -8.96 16.49 4.83
CA ILE A 159 -8.01 15.68 4.04
C ILE A 159 -8.16 16.00 2.55
N GLU A 160 -7.03 16.37 1.97
CA GLU A 160 -6.75 16.51 0.54
C GLU A 160 -6.68 15.16 -0.20
N TRP A 161 -7.58 14.84 -1.13
CA TRP A 161 -7.49 13.64 -1.99
C TRP A 161 -7.06 13.97 -3.41
#